data_AF-A0A3S3Q438-F1
#
_entry.id   AF-A0A3S3Q438-F1
#
_cell.length_a   1.000
_cell.length_b   1.000
_cell.length_c   1.000
_cell.angle_alpha   90.00
_cell.angle_beta   90.00
_cell.angle_gamma   90.00
#
_symmetry.space_group_name_H-M   'P 1'
#
loop_
_entity.id
_entity.type
_entity.pdbx_description
1 polymer ?
#
loop_
_entity_poly.entity_id
_entity_poly.type
_entity_poly.pdbx_seq_one_letter_code
_entity_poly.pdbx_strand_id
1 'polypeptide(L)' 'MSQNIYDNQEFYENYNKLPRSVEGLGGAPEWPTLREMLPDLNGLRVLDLGCGFG' A
#
# COMPACT_ATOMS: atom_id res chain seq x y z
N MET A 1 -13.94 7.79 -24.04
CA MET A 1 -13.24 6.84 -23.15
C MET A 1 -13.85 6.99 -21.78
N SER A 2 -14.18 5.90 -21.09
CA SER A 2 -14.68 5.96 -19.70
C SER A 2 -13.53 6.41 -18.78
N GLN A 3 -13.81 7.35 -17.87
CA GLN A 3 -12.83 7.77 -16.87
C GLN A 3 -12.43 6.58 -15.99
N ASN A 4 -11.15 6.47 -15.67
CA ASN A 4 -10.67 5.47 -14.73
C ASN A 4 -11.22 5.77 -13.33
N ILE A 5 -11.79 4.77 -12.66
CA ILE A 5 -12.31 4.93 -11.30
C ILE A 5 -11.23 5.31 -10.28
N TYR A 6 -9.95 5.03 -10.57
CA TYR A 6 -8.84 5.44 -9.71
C TYR A 6 -8.58 6.95 -9.73
N ASP A 7 -9.08 7.67 -10.75
CA ASP A 7 -9.02 9.15 -10.79
C ASP A 7 -10.25 9.80 -10.12
N ASN A 8 -11.17 9.00 -9.58
CA ASN A 8 -12.37 9.49 -8.93
C ASN A 8 -12.10 9.83 -7.46
N GLN A 9 -12.45 11.05 -7.05
CA GLN A 9 -12.22 11.56 -5.69
C GLN A 9 -12.98 10.76 -4.62
N GLU A 10 -14.24 10.40 -4.87
CA GLU A 10 -15.06 9.62 -3.93
C GLU A 10 -14.49 8.21 -3.74
N PHE A 11 -13.98 7.59 -4.81
CA PHE A 11 -13.26 6.32 -4.72
C PHE A 11 -12.03 6.46 -3.81
N TYR A 12 -11.21 7.49 -4.05
CA TYR A 12 -10.01 7.75 -3.26
C TYR A 12 -10.31 7.99 -1.76
N GLU A 13 -11.35 8.76 -1.45
CA GLU A 13 -11.79 9.05 -0.08
C GLU A 13 -12.31 7.83 0.69
N ASN A 14 -12.78 6.80 0.00
CA ASN A 14 -13.15 5.55 0.64
C ASN A 14 -11.97 4.60 0.71
N TYR A 15 -11.14 4.57 -0.32
CA TYR A 15 -9.94 3.75 -0.37
C TYR A 15 -8.94 4.11 0.74
N ASN A 16 -8.74 5.41 1.03
CA ASN A 16 -7.80 5.84 2.06
C ASN A 16 -8.25 5.54 3.51
N LYS A 17 -9.48 5.03 3.72
CA LYS A 17 -10.01 4.59 5.02
C LYS A 17 -9.78 3.11 5.30
N LEU A 18 -9.24 2.36 4.35
CA LEU A 18 -8.94 0.94 4.57
C LEU A 18 -7.96 0.78 5.75
N PRO A 19 -8.07 -0.31 6.55
CA PRO A 19 -7.19 -0.51 7.71
C PRO A 19 -5.71 -0.38 7.38
N ARG A 20 -5.25 -0.93 6.25
CA ARG A 20 -3.86 -0.79 5.79
C ARG A 20 -3.41 0.66 5.54
N SER A 21 -4.34 1.56 5.23
CA SER A 21 -4.07 2.99 4.99
C SER A 21 -4.08 3.81 6.29
N VAL A 22 -4.75 3.32 7.34
CA VAL A 22 -4.89 4.02 8.63
C VAL A 22 -3.91 3.48 9.66
N GLU A 23 -3.69 2.17 9.68
CA GLU A 23 -2.89 1.44 10.66
C GLU A 23 -1.52 0.99 10.09
N GLY A 24 -1.24 1.35 8.84
CA GLY A 24 -0.02 0.97 8.12
C GLY A 24 0.14 -0.55 8.00
N LEU A 25 1.38 -1.03 8.12
CA LEU A 25 1.73 -2.46 8.06
C LEU A 25 0.99 -3.33 9.09
N GLY A 26 0.52 -2.74 10.20
CA GLY A 26 -0.29 -3.44 11.20
C GLY A 26 -1.73 -3.74 10.75
N GLY A 27 -2.29 -2.90 9.88
CA GLY A 27 -3.60 -3.08 9.26
C GLY A 27 -3.57 -3.80 7.91
N ALA A 28 -2.38 -4.20 7.44
CA ALA A 28 -2.17 -4.95 6.20
C ALA A 28 -2.08 -6.46 6.51
N PRO A 29 -3.16 -7.24 6.38
CA PRO A 29 -3.16 -8.67 6.72
C PRO A 29 -2.16 -9.49 5.90
N GLU A 30 -1.79 -9.03 4.71
CA GLU A 30 -0.81 -9.64 3.83
C GLU A 30 0.65 -9.40 4.27
N TRP A 31 0.90 -8.40 5.12
CA TRP A 31 2.26 -7.95 5.44
C TRP A 31 3.13 -9.02 6.10
N PRO A 32 2.68 -9.83 7.09
CA PRO A 32 3.51 -10.86 7.69
C PRO A 32 4.05 -11.84 6.64
N THR A 33 3.19 -12.32 5.75
CA THR A 33 3.57 -13.23 4.66
C THR A 33 4.51 -12.56 3.67
N LEU A 34 4.23 -11.32 3.26
CA LEU A 34 5.10 -10.59 2.32
C LEU A 34 6.49 -10.36 2.92
N ARG A 35 6.57 -9.99 4.20
CA ARG A 35 7.82 -9.77 4.92
C ARG A 35 8.71 -11.01 4.95
N GLU A 36 8.13 -12.20 5.08
CA GLU A 36 8.88 -13.47 5.03
C GLU A 36 9.49 -13.76 3.66
N MET A 37 8.95 -13.18 2.58
CA MET A 37 9.47 -13.33 1.22
C MET A 37 10.60 -12.34 0.92
N LEU A 38 10.77 -11.29 1.71
CA LEU A 38 11.80 -10.29 1.49
C LEU A 38 13.17 -10.79 1.95
N PRO A 39 14.26 -10.49 1.21
CA PRO A 39 15.61 -10.73 1.70
C PRO A 39 15.94 -9.77 2.85
N ASP A 40 17.11 -9.95 3.48
CA ASP A 40 17.67 -8.89 4.31
C ASP A 40 17.86 -7.62 3.46
N LEU A 41 17.29 -6.51 3.94
CA LEU A 41 17.28 -5.23 3.22
C LEU A 41 18.45 -4.34 3.63
N ASN A 42 19.27 -4.72 4.62
CA ASN A 42 20.37 -3.90 5.09
C ASN A 42 21.39 -3.62 3.96
N GLY A 43 21.72 -2.34 3.77
CA GLY A 43 22.66 -1.91 2.73
C GLY A 43 22.12 -1.97 1.30
N LEU A 44 20.86 -2.36 1.09
CA LEU A 44 20.24 -2.38 -0.23
C LEU A 44 19.59 -1.03 -0.56
N ARG A 45 19.47 -0.76 -1.87
CA ARG A 45 18.66 0.34 -2.39
C ARG A 45 17.30 -0.21 -2.79
N VAL A 46 16.25 0.23 -2.13
CA VAL A 46 14.87 -0.23 -2.35
C VAL A 46 14.06 0.85 -3.06
N LEU A 47 13.20 0.43 -3.99
CA LEU A 47 12.19 1.27 -4.62
C LEU A 47 10.81 0.73 -4.25
N ASP A 48 10.00 1.57 -3.63
CA ASP A 48 8.60 1.28 -3.36
C ASP A 48 7.72 2.08 -4.34
N LEU A 49 6.91 1.36 -5.12
CA LEU A 49 6.06 1.93 -6.15
C LEU A 49 4.60 1.80 -5.76
N GLY A 50 3.92 2.95 -5.68
CA GLY A 50 2.54 2.98 -5.21
C GLY A 50 2.43 2.77 -3.70
N CYS A 51 3.43 3.23 -2.94
CA CYS A 51 3.50 3.15 -1.46
C CYS A 51 2.29 3.78 -0.75
N GLY A 52 1.55 4.66 -1.42
CA GLY A 52 0.35 5.27 -0.87
C GLY A 52 0.67 6.11 0.37
N PHE A 53 0.37 5.56 1.56
CA PHE A 53 0.53 6.23 2.84
C PHE A 53 1.78 5.80 3.63
N GLY A 54 2.61 4.90 3.09
CA GLY A 54 3.82 4.43 3.76
C GLY A 54 4.15 3.01 3.39
#